data_AF-A0A1R3KCW4-F1
#
_entry.id   AF-A0A1R3KCW4-F1
#
_cell.length_a   1.000
_cell.length_b   1.000
_cell.length_c   1.000
_cell.angle_alpha   90.00
_cell.angle_beta   90.00
_cell.angle_gamma   90.00
#
_symmetry.space_group_name_H-M   'P 1'
#
loop_
_entity.id
_entity.type
_entity.pdbx_description
1 polymer ?
#
loop_
_entity_poly.entity_id
_entity_poly.type
_entity_poly.pdbx_seq_one_letter_code
_entity_poly.pdbx_strand_id
1 'polypeptide(L)'
;MAQLLETKPVLSTDLLVFHWGKYNLPPQPPDASKSPSPPPKPVLIYAPLEPGKYPIVLFFHGFTISNHDYSDLLRFISSHGFIVVAPQLYNLNPFHWGGCEELNFAVEVANWLKMGLQPPVLPGDVIANLEKVALVGHSRGGKTAFTLALGVRCPDQTTKCTQTFSALVGIDPVAGHELFNKIFLTEPEILTHNFNMSIPVTVIGTGLGPESKGCGMPPCAPEGINHEEFFNKCRPPCAHFVAEKYGHADVLNDDSQLDIAGKAGCRACMNNKGPRLPMRRCVGGIVVAFLNYYFHDEKQDFMTIVNDPNVAPVTLDEVEFNI
;
A
#
# COMPACT_ATOMS: atom_id res chain seq x y z
N MET A 1 22.10 -49.77 -4.35
CA MET A 1 21.53 -48.91 -5.40
C MET A 1 21.03 -47.66 -4.72
N ALA A 2 21.82 -46.59 -4.74
CA ALA A 2 21.40 -45.27 -4.26
C ALA A 2 20.79 -44.54 -5.45
N GLN A 3 19.49 -44.25 -5.41
CA GLN A 3 18.85 -43.37 -6.38
C GLN A 3 19.42 -41.97 -6.18
N LEU A 4 20.13 -41.47 -7.20
CA LEU A 4 20.35 -40.04 -7.36
C LEU A 4 18.97 -39.38 -7.44
N LEU A 5 18.65 -38.56 -6.45
CA LEU A 5 17.64 -37.52 -6.57
C LEU A 5 18.19 -36.52 -7.59
N GLU A 6 17.68 -36.58 -8.82
CA GLU A 6 17.84 -35.51 -9.80
C GLU A 6 17.21 -34.25 -9.21
N THR A 7 18.05 -33.35 -8.71
CA THR A 7 17.67 -31.96 -8.46
C THR A 7 17.37 -31.35 -9.82
N LYS A 8 16.07 -31.22 -10.15
CA LYS A 8 15.64 -30.38 -11.27
C LYS A 8 16.25 -28.98 -11.07
N PRO A 9 16.85 -28.38 -12.10
CA PRO A 9 17.25 -26.98 -12.03
C PRO A 9 15.98 -26.14 -11.89
N VAL A 10 15.86 -25.41 -10.79
CA VAL A 10 14.88 -24.32 -10.67
C VAL A 10 15.32 -23.26 -11.66
N LEU A 11 14.78 -23.28 -12.87
CA LEU A 11 14.79 -22.09 -13.71
C LEU A 11 13.85 -21.10 -13.01
N SER A 12 14.42 -20.23 -12.18
CA SER A 12 13.76 -19.01 -11.72
C SER A 12 13.42 -18.20 -12.96
N THR A 13 12.19 -18.34 -13.45
CA THR A 13 11.65 -17.42 -14.43
C THR A 13 11.36 -16.13 -13.69
N ASP A 14 12.28 -15.19 -13.81
CA ASP A 14 12.15 -13.83 -13.27
C ASP A 14 10.85 -13.20 -13.80
N LEU A 15 9.85 -13.04 -12.93
CA LEU A 15 8.51 -12.62 -13.32
C LEU A 15 8.51 -11.11 -13.61
N LEU A 16 8.11 -10.73 -14.83
CA LEU A 16 8.21 -9.33 -15.31
C LEU A 16 7.46 -8.33 -14.44
N VAL A 17 6.42 -8.76 -13.71
CA VAL A 17 5.65 -7.90 -12.79
C VAL A 17 6.49 -7.33 -11.65
N PHE A 18 7.63 -7.95 -11.32
CA PHE A 18 8.57 -7.45 -10.31
C PHE A 18 9.61 -6.45 -10.85
N HIS A 19 9.57 -6.15 -12.15
CA HIS A 19 10.41 -5.14 -12.79
C HIS A 19 9.62 -3.87 -13.06
N TRP A 20 10.33 -2.81 -13.45
CA TRP A 20 9.69 -1.59 -13.93
C TRP A 20 8.78 -1.91 -15.11
N GLY A 21 7.57 -1.35 -15.10
CA GLY A 21 6.62 -1.51 -16.18
C GLY A 21 7.00 -0.69 -17.41
N LYS A 22 6.23 -0.88 -18.48
CA LYS A 22 6.52 -0.33 -19.82
C LYS A 22 6.19 1.14 -20.01
N TYR A 23 5.41 1.75 -19.11
CA TYR A 23 4.91 3.12 -19.28
C TYR A 23 5.91 4.16 -18.78
N ASN A 24 6.11 5.21 -19.58
CA ASN A 24 6.96 6.31 -19.18
C ASN A 24 6.22 7.24 -18.21
N LEU A 25 6.96 7.78 -17.24
CA LEU A 25 6.45 8.71 -16.25
C LEU A 25 7.09 10.08 -16.42
N PRO A 26 6.39 11.17 -16.05
CA PRO A 26 7.01 12.48 -16.01
C PRO A 26 8.20 12.49 -15.02
N PRO A 27 9.23 13.32 -15.29
CA PRO A 27 10.39 13.41 -14.41
C PRO A 27 10.02 13.98 -13.03
N GLN A 28 9.00 14.84 -12.99
CA GLN A 28 8.46 15.41 -11.76
C GLN A 28 6.94 15.28 -11.73
N PRO A 29 6.33 15.08 -10.55
CA PRO A 29 4.89 15.08 -10.41
C PRO A 29 4.30 16.46 -10.74
N PRO A 30 3.07 16.52 -11.28
CA PRO A 30 2.41 17.79 -11.58
C PRO A 30 2.05 18.56 -10.30
N ASP A 31 2.11 19.88 -10.37
CA ASP A 31 1.67 20.77 -9.30
C ASP A 31 0.14 20.93 -9.33
N ALA A 32 -0.57 20.01 -8.67
CA ALA A 32 -2.03 20.00 -8.61
C ALA A 32 -2.63 21.20 -7.85
N SER A 33 -1.83 21.94 -7.06
CA SER A 33 -2.30 23.10 -6.28
C SER A 33 -2.75 24.28 -7.15
N LYS A 34 -2.26 24.34 -8.39
CA LYS A 34 -2.61 25.37 -9.38
C LYS A 34 -3.75 24.97 -10.30
N SER A 35 -4.37 23.81 -10.09
CA SER A 35 -5.48 23.35 -10.92
C SER A 35 -6.77 24.14 -10.62
N PRO A 36 -7.72 24.22 -11.58
CA PRO A 36 -9.02 24.88 -11.35
C PRO A 36 -9.84 24.25 -10.21
N SER A 37 -9.53 23.01 -9.86
CA SER A 37 -10.14 22.27 -8.75
C SER A 37 -9.02 21.67 -7.91
N PRO A 38 -8.37 22.48 -7.05
CA PRO A 38 -7.22 22.02 -6.28
C PRO A 38 -7.63 20.92 -5.29
N PRO A 39 -6.73 19.97 -5.00
CA PRO A 39 -7.00 18.92 -4.02
C PRO A 39 -7.10 19.52 -2.60
N PRO A 40 -7.89 18.88 -1.71
CA PRO A 40 -8.08 19.34 -0.33
C PRO A 40 -6.79 19.25 0.52
N LYS A 41 -5.85 18.42 0.08
CA LYS A 41 -4.50 18.27 0.65
C LYS A 41 -3.46 18.25 -0.47
N PRO A 42 -2.18 18.54 -0.17
CA PRO A 42 -1.10 18.26 -1.13
C PRO A 42 -1.15 16.80 -1.57
N VAL A 43 -1.05 16.57 -2.88
CA VAL A 43 -1.07 15.22 -3.48
C VAL A 43 0.17 15.02 -4.33
N LEU A 44 0.75 13.83 -4.22
CA LEU A 44 1.76 13.34 -5.13
C LEU A 44 1.06 12.48 -6.20
N ILE A 45 1.21 12.85 -7.48
CA ILE A 45 0.56 12.15 -8.58
C ILE A 45 1.62 11.61 -9.55
N TYR A 46 1.54 10.32 -9.85
CA TYR A 46 2.27 9.69 -10.94
C TYR A 46 1.26 9.10 -11.92
N ALA A 47 1.44 9.41 -13.21
CA ALA A 47 0.58 8.92 -14.27
C ALA A 47 1.44 8.57 -15.49
N PRO A 48 1.03 7.56 -16.29
CA PRO A 48 1.60 7.32 -17.62
C PRO A 48 1.58 8.58 -18.49
N LEU A 49 2.54 8.72 -19.40
CA LEU A 49 2.55 9.81 -20.40
C LEU A 49 1.77 9.44 -21.66
N GLU A 50 1.64 8.15 -21.92
CA GLU A 50 0.98 7.61 -23.09
C GLU A 50 -0.55 7.79 -23.00
N PRO A 51 -1.22 8.25 -24.07
CA PRO A 51 -2.68 8.34 -24.13
C PRO A 51 -3.37 7.03 -23.73
N GLY A 52 -4.43 7.12 -22.95
CA GLY A 52 -5.16 5.93 -22.51
C GLY A 52 -6.07 6.17 -21.33
N LYS A 53 -6.95 5.19 -21.07
CA LYS A 53 -7.83 5.17 -19.90
C LYS A 53 -7.24 4.23 -18.85
N TYR A 54 -6.80 4.77 -17.71
CA TYR A 54 -6.05 4.02 -16.70
C TYR A 54 -6.81 3.89 -15.38
N PRO A 55 -6.76 2.73 -14.71
CA PRO A 55 -7.22 2.58 -13.33
C PRO A 55 -6.43 3.48 -12.36
N ILE A 56 -7.02 3.72 -11.19
CA ILE A 56 -6.47 4.62 -10.16
C ILE A 56 -6.06 3.81 -8.94
N VAL A 57 -4.89 4.12 -8.39
CA VAL A 57 -4.44 3.71 -7.07
C VAL A 57 -4.45 4.94 -6.16
N LEU A 58 -5.34 4.96 -5.17
CA LEU A 58 -5.35 5.95 -4.11
C LEU A 58 -4.53 5.41 -2.93
N PHE A 59 -3.32 5.96 -2.76
CA PHE A 59 -2.31 5.46 -1.82
C PHE A 59 -2.24 6.30 -0.53
N PHE A 60 -2.29 5.66 0.64
CA PHE A 60 -2.15 6.33 1.92
C PHE A 60 -0.85 5.97 2.65
N HIS A 61 -0.09 6.99 3.03
CA HIS A 61 1.16 6.83 3.77
C HIS A 61 0.92 6.40 5.23
N GLY A 62 1.95 5.81 5.84
CA GLY A 62 1.94 5.42 7.26
C GLY A 62 2.09 6.59 8.24
N PHE A 63 2.16 6.25 9.52
CA PHE A 63 2.25 7.23 10.62
C PHE A 63 3.50 8.10 10.50
N THR A 64 3.32 9.43 10.61
CA THR A 64 4.40 10.43 10.71
C THR A 64 5.46 10.41 9.61
N ILE A 65 5.12 9.93 8.42
CA ILE A 65 6.02 9.86 7.27
C ILE A 65 5.43 10.55 6.05
N SER A 66 6.29 10.98 5.13
CA SER A 66 5.84 11.69 3.93
C SER A 66 5.35 10.73 2.87
N ASN A 67 4.37 11.14 2.07
CA ASN A 67 4.03 10.46 0.82
C ASN A 67 5.23 10.38 -0.16
N HIS A 68 6.19 11.32 -0.08
CA HIS A 68 7.42 11.29 -0.87
C HIS A 68 8.35 10.14 -0.50
N ASP A 69 8.32 9.64 0.74
CA ASP A 69 9.15 8.51 1.19
C ASP A 69 8.75 7.17 0.52
N TYR A 70 7.67 7.16 -0.27
CA TYR A 70 7.20 6.02 -1.05
C TYR A 70 7.42 6.18 -2.56
N SER A 71 8.05 7.28 -3.01
CA SER A 71 8.08 7.65 -4.43
C SER A 71 8.55 6.53 -5.36
N ASP A 72 9.51 5.69 -4.94
CA ASP A 72 9.99 4.57 -5.75
C ASP A 72 8.89 3.53 -5.97
N LEU A 73 8.16 3.16 -4.91
CA LEU A 73 7.02 2.24 -5.00
C LEU A 73 5.88 2.84 -5.84
N LEU A 74 5.56 4.12 -5.62
CA LEU A 74 4.47 4.79 -6.35
C LEU A 74 4.77 4.91 -7.84
N ARG A 75 6.01 5.25 -8.20
CA ARG A 75 6.48 5.25 -9.59
C ARG A 75 6.50 3.84 -10.16
N PHE A 76 6.96 2.85 -9.39
CA PHE A 76 6.95 1.45 -9.82
C PHE A 76 5.53 1.04 -10.23
N ILE A 77 4.53 1.23 -9.37
CA ILE A 77 3.14 0.90 -9.67
C ILE A 77 2.64 1.68 -10.90
N SER A 78 2.93 2.99 -10.97
CA SER A 78 2.46 3.82 -12.10
C SER A 78 3.06 3.39 -13.44
N SER A 79 4.32 2.92 -13.45
CA SER A 79 4.98 2.40 -14.67
C SER A 79 4.30 1.17 -15.26
N HIS A 80 3.43 0.49 -14.51
CA HIS A 80 2.60 -0.64 -14.97
C HIS A 80 1.23 -0.22 -15.52
N GLY A 81 0.96 1.08 -15.66
CA GLY A 81 -0.28 1.59 -16.27
C GLY A 81 -1.35 1.95 -15.25
N PHE A 82 -0.95 2.54 -14.13
CA PHE A 82 -1.86 3.05 -13.10
C PHE A 82 -1.65 4.55 -12.89
N ILE A 83 -2.73 5.29 -12.69
CA ILE A 83 -2.65 6.65 -12.12
C ILE A 83 -2.57 6.49 -10.61
N VAL A 84 -1.44 6.85 -10.02
CA VAL A 84 -1.21 6.77 -8.59
C VAL A 84 -1.41 8.16 -7.98
N VAL A 85 -2.34 8.27 -7.03
CA VAL A 85 -2.64 9.49 -6.27
C VAL A 85 -2.31 9.22 -4.81
N ALA A 86 -1.33 9.94 -4.25
CA ALA A 86 -0.89 9.78 -2.88
C ALA A 86 -1.00 11.11 -2.12
N PRO A 87 -2.10 11.38 -1.41
CA PRO A 87 -2.22 12.58 -0.58
C PRO A 87 -1.26 12.57 0.61
N GLN A 88 -0.78 13.76 1.00
CA GLN A 88 -0.20 14.01 2.32
C GLN A 88 -1.35 14.39 3.27
N LEU A 89 -1.88 13.42 4.02
CA LEU A 89 -3.15 13.59 4.74
C LEU A 89 -3.02 14.54 5.95
N TYR A 90 -1.85 14.61 6.56
CA TYR A 90 -1.56 15.42 7.74
C TYR A 90 -0.08 15.80 7.78
N ASN A 91 0.23 16.81 8.59
CA ASN A 91 1.59 17.25 8.84
C ASN A 91 2.31 16.27 9.75
N LEU A 92 3.63 16.18 9.62
CA LEU A 92 4.51 15.35 10.44
C LEU A 92 4.44 15.78 11.92
N ASN A 93 3.47 15.25 12.65
CA ASN A 93 3.27 15.52 14.07
C ASN A 93 3.25 14.20 14.84
N PRO A 94 4.28 13.89 15.65
CA PRO A 94 4.36 12.65 16.41
C PRO A 94 3.33 12.55 17.54
N PHE A 95 2.63 13.64 17.85
CA PHE A 95 1.53 13.66 18.82
C PHE A 95 0.15 13.46 18.18
N HIS A 96 0.10 13.28 16.85
CA HIS A 96 -1.15 13.10 16.11
C HIS A 96 -1.64 11.64 16.20
N TRP A 97 -2.07 11.17 17.37
CA TRP A 97 -2.41 9.76 17.59
C TRP A 97 -3.80 9.34 17.09
N GLY A 98 -4.70 10.28 16.79
CA GLY A 98 -6.05 9.99 16.30
C GLY A 98 -6.08 9.78 14.78
N GLY A 99 -6.79 8.75 14.29
CA GLY A 99 -6.90 8.46 12.85
C GLY A 99 -8.08 9.16 12.14
N CYS A 100 -8.92 9.89 12.87
CA CYS A 100 -10.12 10.52 12.30
C CYS A 100 -9.83 11.67 11.35
N GLU A 101 -8.83 12.52 11.64
CA GLU A 101 -8.44 13.61 10.76
C GLU A 101 -7.94 13.06 9.41
N GLU A 102 -7.08 12.04 9.43
CA GLU A 102 -6.62 11.35 8.22
C GLU A 102 -7.76 10.77 7.40
N LEU A 103 -8.70 10.08 8.05
CA LEU A 103 -9.85 9.48 7.39
C LEU A 103 -10.71 10.55 6.72
N ASN A 104 -10.97 11.67 7.40
CA ASN A 104 -11.73 12.78 6.86
C ASN A 104 -11.07 13.33 5.58
N PHE A 105 -9.75 13.55 5.62
CA PHE A 105 -9.02 13.98 4.42
C PHE A 105 -8.95 12.92 3.33
N ALA A 106 -8.83 11.64 3.68
CA ALA A 106 -8.88 10.55 2.71
C ALA A 106 -10.22 10.52 1.97
N VAL A 107 -11.32 10.78 2.67
CA VAL A 107 -12.67 10.90 2.08
C VAL A 107 -12.79 12.09 1.16
N GLU A 108 -12.26 13.25 1.57
CA GLU A 108 -12.26 14.45 0.74
C GLU A 108 -11.44 14.26 -0.54
N VAL A 109 -10.25 13.66 -0.45
CA VAL A 109 -9.41 13.37 -1.62
C VAL A 109 -10.08 12.35 -2.53
N ALA A 110 -10.70 11.30 -1.97
CA ALA A 110 -11.44 10.30 -2.76
C ALA A 110 -12.60 10.93 -3.54
N ASN A 111 -13.35 11.86 -2.91
CA ASN A 111 -14.40 12.61 -3.58
C ASN A 111 -13.85 13.56 -4.66
N TRP A 112 -12.70 14.18 -4.39
CA TRP A 112 -12.03 15.09 -5.30
C TRP A 112 -11.59 14.44 -6.61
N LEU A 113 -11.24 13.14 -6.62
CA LEU A 113 -10.74 12.42 -7.81
C LEU A 113 -11.57 12.69 -9.07
N LYS A 114 -12.90 12.76 -8.96
CA LYS A 114 -13.83 12.94 -10.08
C LYS A 114 -13.65 14.27 -10.81
N MET A 115 -13.35 15.34 -10.07
CA MET A 115 -13.18 16.69 -10.63
C MET A 115 -11.71 17.06 -10.82
N GLY A 116 -10.83 16.49 -9.99
CA GLY A 116 -9.42 16.86 -9.90
C GLY A 116 -8.49 16.16 -10.87
N LEU A 117 -8.80 14.92 -11.26
CA LEU A 117 -7.99 14.15 -12.21
C LEU A 117 -8.36 14.49 -13.66
N GLN A 118 -8.18 15.76 -14.02
CA GLN A 118 -8.43 16.32 -15.34
C GLN A 118 -7.26 17.23 -15.74
N PRO A 119 -7.10 17.58 -17.04
CA PRO A 119 -6.11 18.57 -17.44
C PRO A 119 -6.26 19.90 -16.66
N PRO A 120 -5.16 20.55 -16.22
CA PRO A 120 -3.76 20.23 -16.51
C PRO A 120 -3.10 19.26 -15.51
N VAL A 121 -3.84 18.65 -14.58
CA VAL A 121 -3.29 17.72 -13.58
C VAL A 121 -2.81 16.42 -14.23
N LEU A 122 -3.60 15.87 -15.15
CA LEU A 122 -3.18 14.72 -15.95
C LEU A 122 -2.57 15.18 -17.28
N PRO A 123 -1.51 14.51 -17.78
CA PRO A 123 -0.85 14.89 -19.02
C PRO A 123 -1.66 14.47 -20.25
N GLY A 124 -1.72 15.34 -21.26
CA GLY A 124 -2.26 15.02 -22.59
C GLY A 124 -3.64 14.37 -22.56
N ASP A 125 -3.76 13.22 -23.22
CA ASP A 125 -5.00 12.45 -23.39
C ASP A 125 -5.11 11.28 -22.37
N VAL A 126 -4.52 11.44 -21.20
CA VAL A 126 -4.63 10.47 -20.10
C VAL A 126 -5.97 10.65 -19.38
N ILE A 127 -6.75 9.58 -19.33
CA ILE A 127 -8.10 9.57 -18.76
C ILE A 127 -8.11 8.69 -17.50
N ALA A 128 -8.54 9.26 -16.39
CA ALA A 128 -8.77 8.55 -15.13
C ALA A 128 -10.00 7.65 -15.20
N ASN A 129 -9.84 6.34 -14.91
CA ASN A 129 -10.94 5.39 -14.83
C ASN A 129 -11.54 5.33 -13.41
N LEU A 130 -12.52 6.19 -13.15
CA LEU A 130 -13.19 6.30 -11.84
C LEU A 130 -14.05 5.08 -11.45
N GLU A 131 -14.25 4.12 -12.36
CA GLU A 131 -14.91 2.83 -12.08
C GLU A 131 -13.92 1.78 -11.53
N LYS A 132 -12.61 2.02 -11.67
CA LYS A 132 -11.53 1.13 -11.24
C LYS A 132 -10.58 1.88 -10.33
N VAL A 133 -11.01 2.08 -9.08
CA VAL A 133 -10.23 2.75 -8.04
C VAL A 133 -9.85 1.74 -6.97
N ALA A 134 -8.56 1.53 -6.79
CA ALA A 134 -8.00 0.71 -5.71
C ALA A 134 -7.62 1.60 -4.53
N LEU A 135 -7.94 1.15 -3.31
CA LEU A 135 -7.40 1.70 -2.08
C LEU A 135 -6.14 0.95 -1.71
N VAL A 136 -5.04 1.67 -1.51
CA VAL A 136 -3.77 1.08 -1.08
C VAL A 136 -3.24 1.89 0.08
N GLY A 137 -2.65 1.25 1.08
CA GLY A 137 -2.02 2.01 2.15
C GLY A 137 -1.03 1.20 2.95
N HIS A 138 0.00 1.88 3.45
CA HIS A 138 1.00 1.27 4.33
C HIS A 138 0.74 1.60 5.80
N SER A 139 0.94 0.65 6.72
CA SER A 139 0.88 0.91 8.16
C SER A 139 -0.49 1.47 8.57
N ARG A 140 -0.51 2.58 9.30
CA ARG A 140 -1.70 3.36 9.61
C ARG A 140 -2.46 3.85 8.36
N GLY A 141 -1.77 4.09 7.24
CA GLY A 141 -2.40 4.34 5.94
C GLY A 141 -3.16 3.12 5.40
N GLY A 142 -2.68 1.90 5.69
CA GLY A 142 -3.40 0.66 5.41
C GLY A 142 -4.70 0.58 6.23
N LYS A 143 -4.64 0.92 7.51
CA LYS A 143 -5.84 1.08 8.35
C LYS A 143 -6.81 2.11 7.75
N THR A 144 -6.33 3.26 7.28
CA THR A 144 -7.17 4.27 6.60
C THR A 144 -7.83 3.71 5.34
N ALA A 145 -7.12 2.94 4.52
CA ALA A 145 -7.67 2.26 3.35
C ALA A 145 -8.81 1.30 3.74
N PHE A 146 -8.58 0.44 4.73
CA PHE A 146 -9.61 -0.49 5.24
C PHE A 146 -10.82 0.23 5.81
N THR A 147 -10.59 1.29 6.59
CA THR A 147 -11.66 2.10 7.21
C THR A 147 -12.55 2.71 6.15
N LEU A 148 -11.93 3.29 5.11
CA LEU A 148 -12.62 3.90 3.99
C LEU A 148 -13.43 2.89 3.17
N ALA A 149 -12.85 1.71 2.89
CA ALA A 149 -13.52 0.64 2.15
C ALA A 149 -14.75 0.08 2.90
N LEU A 150 -14.66 -0.06 4.22
CA LEU A 150 -15.76 -0.50 5.06
C LEU A 150 -16.85 0.55 5.25
N GLY A 151 -16.57 1.81 4.91
CA GLY A 151 -17.47 2.93 5.18
C GLY A 151 -17.64 3.21 6.67
N VAL A 152 -16.70 2.78 7.51
CA VAL A 152 -16.64 3.14 8.93
C VAL A 152 -16.33 4.63 9.03
N ARG A 153 -16.98 5.32 9.97
CA ARG A 153 -16.89 6.76 10.12
C ARG A 153 -16.44 7.16 11.52
N CYS A 154 -15.78 8.29 11.60
CA CYS A 154 -15.56 8.95 12.87
C CYS A 154 -16.83 9.65 13.37
N PRO A 155 -17.00 9.81 14.70
CA PRO A 155 -18.21 10.43 15.27
C PRO A 155 -18.48 11.84 14.75
N ASP A 156 -17.43 12.59 14.45
CA ASP A 156 -17.46 13.98 13.97
C ASP A 156 -17.45 14.11 12.44
N GLN A 157 -17.42 12.99 11.72
CA GLN A 157 -17.31 13.00 10.26
C GLN A 157 -18.61 13.46 9.59
N THR A 158 -18.56 14.63 8.95
CA THR A 158 -19.70 15.23 8.24
C THR A 158 -19.71 14.91 6.74
N THR A 159 -18.53 14.73 6.14
CA THR A 159 -18.40 14.47 4.70
C THR A 159 -18.62 12.98 4.40
N LYS A 160 -19.59 12.69 3.53
CA LYS A 160 -19.83 11.33 3.02
C LYS A 160 -18.91 11.02 1.83
N CYS A 161 -18.27 9.85 1.84
CA CYS A 161 -17.58 9.35 0.65
C CYS A 161 -18.59 8.96 -0.44
N THR A 162 -18.38 9.48 -1.64
CA THR A 162 -19.21 9.26 -2.84
C THR A 162 -18.46 8.49 -3.93
N GLN A 163 -17.17 8.22 -3.71
CA GLN A 163 -16.36 7.39 -4.59
C GLN A 163 -16.59 5.92 -4.25
N THR A 164 -16.78 5.10 -5.28
CA THR A 164 -16.80 3.65 -5.16
C THR A 164 -15.39 3.10 -5.35
N PHE A 165 -15.05 2.07 -4.58
CA PHE A 165 -13.75 1.40 -4.69
C PHE A 165 -13.98 -0.01 -5.22
N SER A 166 -12.98 -0.55 -5.92
CA SER A 166 -13.10 -1.79 -6.67
C SER A 166 -12.10 -2.86 -6.21
N ALA A 167 -11.10 -2.47 -5.43
CA ALA A 167 -10.11 -3.36 -4.82
C ALA A 167 -9.44 -2.67 -3.62
N LEU A 168 -8.88 -3.45 -2.70
CA LEU A 168 -8.11 -2.94 -1.57
C LEU A 168 -6.79 -3.71 -1.39
N VAL A 169 -5.71 -2.97 -1.11
CA VAL A 169 -4.43 -3.54 -0.67
C VAL A 169 -3.96 -2.90 0.62
N GLY A 170 -3.81 -3.70 1.67
CA GLY A 170 -3.13 -3.30 2.91
C GLY A 170 -1.68 -3.72 2.89
N ILE A 171 -0.75 -2.77 2.87
CA ILE A 171 0.68 -3.05 3.01
C ILE A 171 1.00 -2.90 4.50
N ASP A 172 1.29 -4.01 5.14
CA ASP A 172 1.61 -4.14 6.56
C ASP A 172 0.72 -3.25 7.46
N PRO A 173 -0.62 -3.36 7.36
CA PRO A 173 -1.54 -2.43 8.03
C PRO A 173 -1.45 -2.56 9.56
N VAL A 174 -1.61 -1.43 10.26
CA VAL A 174 -1.54 -1.38 11.73
C VAL A 174 -2.73 -0.60 12.29
N ALA A 175 -3.47 -1.20 13.22
CA ALA A 175 -4.69 -0.62 13.78
C ALA A 175 -4.45 0.33 14.98
N GLY A 176 -3.24 0.33 15.54
CA GLY A 176 -2.96 0.94 16.82
C GLY A 176 -1.48 1.13 17.10
N HIS A 177 -1.13 1.16 18.38
CA HIS A 177 0.25 1.15 18.85
C HIS A 177 0.35 0.36 20.16
N GLU A 178 1.55 -0.07 20.48
CA GLU A 178 1.86 -0.68 21.76
C GLU A 178 2.62 0.31 22.64
N LEU A 179 2.22 0.43 23.91
CA LEU A 179 2.94 1.21 24.91
C LEU A 179 2.90 0.48 26.26
N PHE A 180 4.06 0.31 26.90
CA PHE A 180 4.19 -0.44 28.16
C PHE A 180 3.55 -1.84 28.11
N ASN A 181 3.78 -2.58 27.01
CA ASN A 181 3.24 -3.91 26.74
C ASN A 181 1.69 -3.95 26.76
N LYS A 182 1.05 -2.85 26.39
CA LYS A 182 -0.41 -2.75 26.23
C LYS A 182 -0.73 -2.22 24.84
N ILE A 183 -1.71 -2.86 24.22
CA ILE A 183 -2.24 -2.48 22.92
C ILE A 183 -3.24 -1.34 23.09
N PHE A 184 -3.09 -0.30 22.26
CA PHE A 184 -4.01 0.81 22.14
C PHE A 184 -4.47 0.94 20.69
N LEU A 185 -5.75 0.68 20.44
CA LEU A 185 -6.35 0.92 19.13
C LEU A 185 -6.49 2.43 18.90
N THR A 186 -6.25 2.85 17.67
CA THR A 186 -6.48 4.24 17.28
C THR A 186 -7.88 4.38 16.70
N GLU A 187 -8.53 5.53 16.86
CA GLU A 187 -9.84 5.76 16.26
C GLU A 187 -9.78 5.89 14.73
N PRO A 188 -10.80 5.43 13.98
CA PRO A 188 -11.83 4.50 14.47
C PRO A 188 -11.20 3.12 14.73
N GLU A 189 -11.67 2.43 15.76
CA GLU A 189 -11.13 1.13 16.21
C GLU A 189 -11.54 0.01 15.25
N ILE A 190 -10.89 -0.04 14.09
CA ILE A 190 -11.35 -0.86 12.96
C ILE A 190 -11.43 -2.35 13.27
N LEU A 191 -10.54 -2.88 14.13
CA LEU A 191 -10.53 -4.30 14.47
C LEU A 191 -11.74 -4.75 15.31
N THR A 192 -12.51 -3.81 15.86
CA THR A 192 -13.80 -4.11 16.52
C THR A 192 -14.93 -4.36 15.51
N HIS A 193 -14.70 -4.11 14.21
CA HIS A 193 -15.68 -4.25 13.13
C HIS A 193 -15.46 -5.54 12.33
N ASN A 194 -16.52 -6.02 11.68
CA ASN A 194 -16.44 -7.13 10.72
C ASN A 194 -16.05 -6.62 9.34
N PHE A 195 -15.08 -7.27 8.68
CA PHE A 195 -14.64 -6.82 7.36
C PHE A 195 -15.49 -7.39 6.23
N ASN A 196 -16.77 -6.98 6.21
CA ASN A 196 -17.70 -7.38 5.16
C ASN A 196 -17.65 -6.41 3.98
N MET A 197 -16.56 -6.48 3.21
CA MET A 197 -16.38 -5.73 1.98
C MET A 197 -16.84 -6.56 0.78
N SER A 198 -17.40 -5.89 -0.24
CA SER A 198 -17.77 -6.54 -1.51
C SER A 198 -16.66 -6.49 -2.56
N ILE A 199 -15.46 -6.05 -2.18
CA ILE A 199 -14.30 -5.88 -3.04
C ILE A 199 -13.21 -6.87 -2.66
N PRO A 200 -12.39 -7.33 -3.61
CA PRO A 200 -11.24 -8.17 -3.32
C PRO A 200 -10.22 -7.43 -2.46
N VAL A 201 -9.54 -8.19 -1.60
CA VAL A 201 -8.52 -7.67 -0.68
C VAL A 201 -7.20 -8.42 -0.84
N THR A 202 -6.07 -7.72 -0.82
CA THR A 202 -4.77 -8.34 -0.55
C THR A 202 -4.10 -7.66 0.64
N VAL A 203 -3.55 -8.45 1.55
CA VAL A 203 -2.72 -7.97 2.66
C VAL A 203 -1.28 -8.42 2.41
N ILE A 204 -0.32 -7.50 2.50
CA ILE A 204 1.11 -7.77 2.30
C ILE A 204 1.82 -7.41 3.60
N GLY A 205 2.03 -8.39 4.49
CA GLY A 205 2.67 -8.23 5.79
C GLY A 205 4.21 -8.29 5.75
N THR A 206 4.82 -7.99 6.89
CA THR A 206 6.28 -8.09 7.09
C THR A 206 6.60 -8.97 8.29
N GLY A 207 7.54 -9.91 8.14
CA GLY A 207 7.87 -10.85 9.22
C GLY A 207 8.63 -10.24 10.39
N LEU A 208 9.33 -9.10 10.19
CA LEU A 208 10.01 -8.37 11.27
C LEU A 208 9.17 -7.22 11.84
N GLY A 209 7.95 -6.98 11.35
CA GLY A 209 7.05 -5.94 11.85
C GLY A 209 6.73 -6.05 13.35
N PRO A 210 6.46 -7.27 13.88
CA PRO A 210 6.22 -7.52 15.31
C PRO A 210 7.47 -7.44 16.19
N GLU A 211 8.67 -7.36 15.60
CA GLU A 211 9.92 -7.36 16.35
C GLU A 211 10.29 -5.96 16.85
N SER A 212 10.79 -5.91 18.09
CA SER A 212 11.35 -4.69 18.68
C SER A 212 12.85 -4.57 18.40
N LYS A 213 13.32 -3.35 18.12
CA LYS A 213 14.76 -3.02 18.07
C LYS A 213 15.45 -3.01 19.44
N GLY A 214 14.70 -3.21 20.53
CA GLY A 214 15.18 -3.00 21.90
C GLY A 214 15.26 -1.52 22.28
N CYS A 215 16.02 -1.22 23.33
CA CYS A 215 16.21 0.15 23.86
C CYS A 215 14.90 0.89 24.23
N GLY A 216 13.85 0.15 24.62
CA GLY A 216 12.56 0.72 25.00
C GLY A 216 11.70 1.19 23.82
N MET A 217 12.07 0.86 22.58
CA MET A 217 11.23 1.12 21.40
C MET A 217 10.23 -0.03 21.20
N PRO A 218 8.91 0.23 21.13
CA PRO A 218 7.93 -0.81 20.84
C PRO A 218 8.07 -1.31 19.38
N PRO A 219 7.51 -2.48 19.04
CA PRO A 219 7.38 -2.92 17.66
C PRO A 219 6.60 -1.91 16.81
N CYS A 220 6.94 -1.82 15.52
CA CYS A 220 6.24 -0.91 14.60
C CYS A 220 4.91 -1.49 14.08
N ALA A 221 4.80 -2.81 14.00
CA ALA A 221 3.56 -3.53 13.69
C ALA A 221 3.34 -4.64 14.73
N PRO A 222 2.95 -4.29 15.96
CA PRO A 222 2.81 -5.24 17.06
C PRO A 222 1.81 -6.36 16.76
N GLU A 223 2.10 -7.56 17.28
CA GLU A 223 1.18 -8.69 17.24
C GLU A 223 -0.19 -8.33 17.85
N GLY A 224 -1.26 -8.89 17.29
CA GLY A 224 -2.63 -8.61 17.73
C GLY A 224 -3.22 -7.28 17.24
N ILE A 225 -2.48 -6.48 16.46
CA ILE A 225 -3.00 -5.28 15.75
C ILE A 225 -2.37 -5.05 14.36
N ASN A 226 -1.63 -6.02 13.84
CA ASN A 226 -0.89 -5.94 12.58
C ASN A 226 -1.63 -6.63 11.41
N HIS A 227 -0.92 -6.85 10.31
CA HIS A 227 -1.43 -7.44 9.08
C HIS A 227 -2.22 -8.74 9.25
N GLU A 228 -1.86 -9.61 10.21
CA GLU A 228 -2.57 -10.88 10.46
C GLU A 228 -4.01 -10.62 10.89
N GLU A 229 -4.22 -9.69 11.82
CA GLU A 229 -5.57 -9.32 12.28
C GLU A 229 -6.43 -8.72 11.18
N PHE A 230 -5.81 -7.95 10.28
CA PHE A 230 -6.52 -7.41 9.11
C PHE A 230 -6.91 -8.54 8.16
N PHE A 231 -6.00 -9.46 7.84
CA PHE A 231 -6.29 -10.57 6.93
C PHE A 231 -7.31 -11.56 7.51
N ASN A 232 -7.15 -11.97 8.77
CA ASN A 232 -8.04 -12.92 9.46
C ASN A 232 -9.49 -12.43 9.53
N LYS A 233 -9.71 -11.11 9.49
CA LYS A 233 -11.05 -10.52 9.44
C LYS A 233 -11.62 -10.44 8.02
N CYS A 234 -10.79 -10.47 6.98
CA CYS A 234 -11.23 -10.35 5.59
C CYS A 234 -12.08 -11.55 5.17
N ARG A 235 -13.04 -11.29 4.28
CA ARG A 235 -13.78 -12.34 3.60
C ARG A 235 -13.20 -12.57 2.20
N PRO A 236 -13.29 -13.81 1.67
CA PRO A 236 -12.95 -14.07 0.29
C PRO A 236 -13.75 -13.18 -0.69
N PRO A 237 -13.16 -12.76 -1.83
CA PRO A 237 -11.80 -13.09 -2.23
C PRO A 237 -10.74 -12.26 -1.50
N CYS A 238 -9.82 -12.93 -0.81
CA CYS A 238 -8.75 -12.30 -0.05
C CYS A 238 -7.42 -13.06 -0.17
N ALA A 239 -6.31 -12.34 -0.19
CA ALA A 239 -4.98 -12.92 -0.18
C ALA A 239 -4.08 -12.32 0.90
N HIS A 240 -3.09 -13.09 1.35
CA HIS A 240 -2.09 -12.68 2.32
C HIS A 240 -0.72 -13.14 1.87
N PHE A 241 0.24 -12.23 1.92
CA PHE A 241 1.65 -12.48 1.64
C PHE A 241 2.49 -11.94 2.79
N VAL A 242 3.50 -12.67 3.26
CA VAL A 242 4.42 -12.19 4.32
C VAL A 242 5.85 -12.19 3.84
N ALA A 243 6.48 -11.01 3.76
CA ALA A 243 7.91 -10.89 3.47
C ALA A 243 8.74 -11.24 4.72
N GLU A 244 9.16 -12.51 4.82
CA GLU A 244 9.72 -13.17 6.02
C GLU A 244 10.78 -12.32 6.73
N LYS A 245 11.76 -11.82 5.97
CA LYS A 245 12.97 -11.19 6.53
C LYS A 245 12.94 -9.67 6.45
N TYR A 246 11.82 -9.08 6.07
CA TYR A 246 11.69 -7.64 5.95
C TYR A 246 10.87 -7.08 7.09
N GLY A 247 11.12 -5.81 7.41
CA GLY A 247 10.42 -5.10 8.47
C GLY A 247 9.54 -3.99 7.95
N HIS A 248 8.78 -3.42 8.89
CA HIS A 248 7.71 -2.47 8.62
C HIS A 248 8.13 -1.29 7.73
N ALA A 249 9.33 -0.74 7.94
CA ALA A 249 9.80 0.42 7.19
C ALA A 249 10.57 0.06 5.90
N ASP A 250 10.76 -1.22 5.57
CA ASP A 250 11.56 -1.61 4.40
C ASP A 250 10.85 -1.40 3.06
N VAL A 251 9.57 -1.06 3.07
CA VAL A 251 8.83 -0.63 1.88
C VAL A 251 9.17 0.81 1.46
N LEU A 252 9.77 1.61 2.35
CA LEU A 252 10.13 3.00 2.06
C LEU A 252 11.31 3.08 1.08
N ASN A 253 11.51 4.27 0.52
CA ASN A 253 12.68 4.60 -0.27
C ASN A 253 14.00 4.32 0.48
N ASP A 254 15.10 4.29 -0.27
CA ASP A 254 16.43 4.16 0.33
C ASP A 254 16.82 5.43 1.10
N ASP A 255 17.69 5.28 2.11
CA ASP A 255 18.03 6.34 3.07
C ASP A 255 18.50 7.66 2.42
N SER A 256 19.11 7.63 1.24
CA SER A 256 19.52 8.83 0.51
C SER A 256 18.36 9.69 0.03
N GLN A 257 17.17 9.11 -0.12
CA GLN A 257 15.95 9.74 -0.63
C GLN A 257 14.94 10.08 0.48
N LEU A 258 15.11 9.51 1.67
CA LEU A 258 14.20 9.73 2.79
C LEU A 258 14.37 11.12 3.41
N ASP A 259 13.25 11.70 3.82
CA ASP A 259 13.26 12.87 4.69
C ASP A 259 13.69 12.52 6.14
N ILE A 260 13.69 13.51 7.03
CA ILE A 260 14.10 13.31 8.44
C ILE A 260 13.14 12.36 9.16
N ALA A 261 11.86 12.43 8.88
CA ALA A 261 10.84 11.62 9.53
C ALA A 261 10.86 10.18 9.00
N GLY A 262 10.99 9.98 7.68
CA GLY A 262 11.21 8.66 7.08
C GLY A 262 12.45 7.97 7.64
N LYS A 263 13.56 8.70 7.80
CA LYS A 263 14.79 8.20 8.46
C LYS A 263 14.55 7.84 9.92
N ALA A 264 13.77 8.64 10.65
CA ALA A 264 13.43 8.35 12.04
C ALA A 264 12.57 7.08 12.16
N GLY A 265 11.56 6.92 11.28
CA GLY A 265 10.75 5.70 11.20
C GLY A 265 11.59 4.46 10.92
N CYS A 266 12.49 4.53 9.94
CA CYS A 266 13.44 3.45 9.67
C CYS A 266 14.34 3.13 10.86
N ARG A 267 14.73 4.12 11.66
CA ARG A 267 15.54 3.90 12.87
C ARG A 267 14.73 3.24 13.99
N ALA A 268 13.43 3.54 14.10
CA ALA A 268 12.55 2.98 15.12
C ALA A 268 12.16 1.52 14.84
N CYS A 269 11.87 1.16 13.60
CA CYS A 269 11.39 -0.18 13.24
C CYS A 269 12.52 -1.18 13.07
N MET A 270 12.30 -2.43 13.50
CA MET A 270 13.16 -3.55 13.08
C MET A 270 13.07 -3.70 11.55
N ASN A 271 14.21 -3.90 10.89
CA ASN A 271 14.33 -3.93 9.43
C ASN A 271 15.31 -5.02 9.00
N ASN A 272 15.24 -5.39 7.72
CA ASN A 272 16.26 -6.21 7.07
C ASN A 272 17.63 -5.52 7.12
N LYS A 273 18.71 -6.31 7.16
CA LYS A 273 20.09 -5.79 7.16
C LYS A 273 20.60 -5.43 5.75
N GLY A 274 19.92 -5.91 4.71
CA GLY A 274 20.23 -5.74 3.30
C GLY A 274 19.44 -4.60 2.64
N PRO A 275 19.42 -4.56 1.30
CA PRO A 275 18.76 -3.50 0.56
C PRO A 275 17.23 -3.60 0.63
N ARG A 276 16.56 -2.44 0.58
CA ARG A 276 15.10 -2.32 0.53
C ARG A 276 14.52 -2.50 -0.88
N LEU A 277 15.32 -2.34 -1.94
CA LEU A 277 14.85 -2.45 -3.32
C LEU A 277 14.11 -3.78 -3.62
N PRO A 278 14.61 -4.97 -3.21
CA PRO A 278 13.88 -6.22 -3.44
C PRO A 278 12.50 -6.24 -2.76
N MET A 279 12.39 -5.68 -1.54
CA MET A 279 11.10 -5.53 -0.85
C MET A 279 10.15 -4.63 -1.62
N ARG A 280 10.61 -3.45 -2.06
CA ARG A 280 9.79 -2.54 -2.88
C ARG A 280 9.31 -3.19 -4.18
N ARG A 281 10.18 -3.96 -4.85
CA ARG A 281 9.80 -4.73 -6.05
C ARG A 281 8.77 -5.80 -5.74
N CYS A 282 8.95 -6.56 -4.66
CA CYS A 282 8.00 -7.58 -4.24
C CYS A 282 6.63 -6.98 -3.95
N VAL A 283 6.55 -5.96 -3.09
CA VAL A 283 5.30 -5.28 -2.75
C VAL A 283 4.65 -4.67 -3.99
N GLY A 284 5.41 -3.92 -4.79
CA GLY A 284 4.91 -3.30 -6.01
C GLY A 284 4.40 -4.32 -7.02
N GLY A 285 5.12 -5.43 -7.21
CA GLY A 285 4.72 -6.50 -8.12
C GLY A 285 3.48 -7.24 -7.66
N ILE A 286 3.33 -7.53 -6.36
CA ILE A 286 2.10 -8.13 -5.81
C ILE A 286 0.92 -7.17 -5.99
N VAL A 287 1.09 -5.87 -5.68
CA VAL A 287 0.05 -4.84 -5.92
C VAL A 287 -0.39 -4.85 -7.39
N VAL A 288 0.56 -4.79 -8.32
CA VAL A 288 0.28 -4.75 -9.77
C VAL A 288 -0.39 -6.04 -10.22
N ALA A 289 0.14 -7.21 -9.84
CA ALA A 289 -0.40 -8.51 -10.21
C ALA A 289 -1.85 -8.67 -9.71
N PHE A 290 -2.11 -8.31 -8.45
CA PHE A 290 -3.44 -8.35 -7.86
C PHE A 290 -4.41 -7.41 -8.58
N LEU A 291 -4.00 -6.16 -8.84
CA LEU A 291 -4.86 -5.22 -9.54
C LEU A 291 -5.12 -5.64 -10.99
N ASN A 292 -4.12 -6.19 -11.70
CA ASN A 292 -4.30 -6.73 -13.04
C ASN A 292 -5.25 -7.93 -13.07
N TYR A 293 -5.20 -8.81 -12.07
CA TYR A 293 -6.14 -9.90 -11.90
C TYR A 293 -7.60 -9.40 -11.89
N TYR A 294 -7.91 -8.37 -11.10
CA TYR A 294 -9.30 -7.90 -10.92
C TYR A 294 -9.73 -6.80 -11.89
N PHE A 295 -8.81 -5.96 -12.36
CA PHE A 295 -9.13 -4.84 -13.24
C PHE A 295 -8.97 -5.21 -14.71
N HIS A 296 -8.11 -6.15 -15.06
CA HIS A 296 -7.80 -6.49 -16.45
C HIS A 296 -8.08 -7.95 -16.81
N ASP A 297 -8.54 -8.78 -15.85
CA ASP A 297 -8.70 -10.23 -15.98
C ASP A 297 -7.38 -10.95 -16.35
N GLU A 298 -6.24 -10.30 -16.06
CA GLU A 298 -4.90 -10.81 -16.32
C GLU A 298 -4.42 -11.62 -15.10
N LYS A 299 -4.82 -12.90 -15.06
CA LYS A 299 -4.66 -13.74 -13.86
C LYS A 299 -3.27 -14.36 -13.68
N GLN A 300 -2.49 -14.45 -14.76
CA GLN A 300 -1.30 -15.30 -14.82
C GLN A 300 -0.25 -14.94 -13.76
N ASP A 301 0.13 -13.67 -13.66
CA ASP A 301 1.20 -13.24 -12.75
C ASP A 301 0.81 -13.48 -11.29
N PHE A 302 -0.39 -13.05 -10.90
CA PHE A 302 -0.88 -13.21 -9.52
C PHE A 302 -0.97 -14.69 -9.12
N MET A 303 -1.56 -15.53 -9.99
CA MET A 303 -1.63 -16.96 -9.72
C MET A 303 -0.26 -17.64 -9.74
N THR A 304 0.72 -17.12 -10.49
CA THR A 304 2.09 -17.63 -10.46
C THR A 304 2.74 -17.34 -9.11
N ILE A 305 2.59 -16.12 -8.57
CA ILE A 305 3.10 -15.76 -7.24
C ILE A 305 2.43 -16.59 -6.14
N VAL A 306 1.11 -16.81 -6.24
CA VAL A 306 0.36 -17.62 -5.27
C VAL A 306 0.83 -19.09 -5.27
N ASN A 307 1.05 -19.67 -6.45
CA ASN A 307 1.39 -21.09 -6.58
C ASN A 307 2.89 -21.39 -6.39
N ASP A 308 3.76 -20.43 -6.70
CA ASP A 308 5.21 -20.54 -6.51
C ASP A 308 5.77 -19.23 -5.91
N PRO A 309 5.71 -19.07 -4.58
CA PRO A 309 6.20 -17.86 -3.91
C PRO A 309 7.70 -17.58 -4.13
N ASN A 310 8.48 -18.57 -4.58
CA ASN A 310 9.92 -18.41 -4.84
C ASN A 310 10.23 -17.55 -6.08
N VAL A 311 9.22 -17.23 -6.89
CA VAL A 311 9.37 -16.28 -8.00
C VAL A 311 9.50 -14.83 -7.52
N ALA A 312 9.16 -14.55 -6.25
CA ALA A 312 9.25 -13.23 -5.68
C ALA A 312 10.71 -12.78 -5.43
N PRO A 313 11.01 -11.46 -5.46
CA PRO A 313 12.35 -10.94 -5.19
C PRO A 313 12.81 -11.12 -3.73
N VAL A 314 11.91 -11.53 -2.85
CA VAL A 314 12.13 -11.77 -1.41
C VAL A 314 11.48 -13.09 -1.03
N THR A 315 11.95 -13.71 0.05
CA THR A 315 11.29 -14.89 0.61
C THR A 315 9.92 -14.51 1.18
N LEU A 316 8.89 -15.17 0.68
CA LEU A 316 7.53 -15.09 1.18
C LEU A 316 7.24 -16.34 2.02
N ASP A 317 7.03 -16.17 3.33
CA ASP A 317 6.87 -17.29 4.27
C ASP A 317 5.42 -17.82 4.27
N GLU A 318 4.47 -16.90 4.20
CA GLU A 318 3.04 -17.19 4.13
C GLU A 318 2.49 -16.64 2.82
N VAL A 319 1.79 -17.50 2.08
CA VAL A 319 1.02 -17.12 0.90
C VAL A 319 -0.32 -17.84 0.94
N GLU A 320 -1.38 -17.07 1.17
CA GLU A 320 -2.75 -17.56 1.18
C GLU A 320 -3.57 -16.82 0.13
N PHE A 321 -4.43 -17.54 -0.58
CA PHE A 321 -5.42 -16.94 -1.47
C PHE A 321 -6.74 -17.71 -1.36
N ASN A 322 -7.72 -17.05 -0.75
CA ASN A 322 -9.06 -17.56 -0.56
C ASN A 322 -9.98 -16.91 -1.60
N ILE A 323 -10.72 -17.71 -2.37
CA ILE A 323 -11.66 -17.27 -3.41
C ILE A 323 -13.10 -17.41 -2.93
#